data_AF-A0A0F8ZQZ0-F1
#
_entry.id   AF-A0A0F8ZQZ0-F1
#
_cell.length_a   1.000
_cell.length_b   1.000
_cell.length_c   1.000
_cell.angle_alpha   90.00
_cell.angle_beta   90.00
_cell.angle_gamma   90.00
#
_symmetry.space_group_name_H-M   'P 1'
#
loop_
_entity.id
_entity.type
_entity.pdbx_description
1 polymer ?
#
loop_
_entity_poly.entity_id
_entity_poly.type
_entity_poly.pdbx_seq_one_letter_code
_entity_poly.pdbx_strand_id
1 'polypeptide(L)'
;TLIIIVARNIAQNLPEILTDSTDEKIIGIIQYIHKNIFYPENISSEKIGNHFNISTNYLGRYFKKHTRETLQHYTTNYKIKLIENRLINSQMRLSEISSEFRFNDDSHFNKFFKTQKGISPSEFRKAHKSVV
;
A
#
# COMPACT_ATOMS: atom_id res chain seq x y z
N THR A 1 -12.74 18.49 -17.77
CA THR A 1 -12.02 17.55 -18.65
C THR A 1 -12.84 16.29 -18.83
N LEU A 2 -12.63 15.52 -19.92
CA LEU A 2 -13.35 14.26 -20.21
C LEU A 2 -13.49 13.33 -18.98
N ILE A 3 -12.48 13.35 -18.10
CA ILE A 3 -12.44 12.62 -16.82
C ILE A 3 -13.64 12.89 -15.92
N ILE A 4 -14.12 14.15 -15.84
CA ILE A 4 -15.27 14.52 -14.97
C ILE A 4 -16.58 13.97 -15.54
N ILE A 5 -16.71 13.93 -16.87
CA ILE A 5 -17.93 13.44 -17.55
C ILE A 5 -17.99 11.90 -17.48
N VAL A 6 -16.86 11.23 -17.69
CA VAL A 6 -16.76 9.77 -17.56
C VAL A 6 -16.99 9.33 -16.11
N ALA A 7 -16.43 10.06 -15.13
CA ALA A 7 -16.69 9.79 -13.71
C ALA A 7 -18.18 9.96 -13.34
N ARG A 8 -18.87 10.96 -13.89
CA ARG A 8 -20.32 11.14 -13.70
C ARG A 8 -21.15 10.03 -14.34
N ASN A 9 -20.78 9.55 -15.53
CA ASN A 9 -21.55 8.53 -16.26
C ASN A 9 -21.43 7.14 -15.61
N ILE A 10 -20.27 6.82 -15.05
CA ILE A 10 -20.05 5.59 -14.27
C ILE A 10 -20.88 5.61 -12.97
N ALA A 11 -21.02 6.78 -12.34
CA ALA A 11 -21.78 6.92 -11.10
C ALA A 11 -23.29 6.67 -11.26
N GLN A 12 -23.87 6.83 -12.47
CA GLN A 12 -25.31 6.66 -12.69
C GLN A 12 -25.78 5.22 -12.90
N ASN A 13 -24.86 4.25 -12.98
CA ASN A 13 -25.17 2.83 -13.14
C ASN A 13 -24.65 1.94 -12.01
N LEU A 14 -24.27 2.53 -10.87
CA LEU A 14 -23.93 1.75 -9.68
C LEU A 14 -25.21 1.54 -8.86
N PRO A 15 -25.58 0.28 -8.52
CA PRO A 15 -26.75 0.03 -7.70
C PRO A 15 -26.63 0.77 -6.37
N GLU A 16 -27.65 1.59 -6.09
CA GLU A 16 -27.85 2.44 -4.92
C GLU A 16 -28.08 1.61 -3.66
N ILE A 17 -27.10 0.80 -3.24
CA ILE A 17 -27.13 0.08 -1.95
C ILE A 17 -25.71 -0.08 -1.39
N LEU A 18 -25.02 1.00 -1.05
CA LEU A 18 -23.91 0.98 -0.08
C LEU A 18 -23.85 2.33 0.65
N THR A 19 -23.88 2.27 1.97
CA THR A 19 -23.98 3.40 2.91
C THR A 19 -22.78 4.35 2.82
N ASP A 20 -23.01 5.65 2.61
CA ASP A 20 -21.98 6.71 2.55
C ASP A 20 -20.94 6.61 3.69
N SER A 21 -21.38 6.33 4.92
CA SER A 21 -20.50 6.25 6.10
C SER A 21 -19.54 5.06 6.12
N THR A 22 -19.90 3.97 5.43
CA THR A 22 -19.05 2.77 5.34
C THR A 22 -17.95 2.97 4.32
N ASP A 23 -18.24 3.63 3.20
CA ASP A 23 -17.24 3.93 2.18
C ASP A 23 -16.25 4.99 2.68
N GLU A 24 -16.73 6.00 3.43
CA GLU A 24 -15.86 6.99 4.09
C GLU A 24 -14.85 6.35 5.05
N LYS A 25 -15.27 5.39 5.88
CA LYS A 25 -14.38 4.77 6.86
C LYS A 25 -13.30 3.90 6.22
N ILE A 26 -13.64 3.09 5.19
CA ILE A 26 -12.61 2.31 4.49
C ILE A 26 -11.61 3.22 3.75
N ILE A 27 -12.10 4.30 3.14
CA ILE A 27 -11.24 5.33 2.52
C ILE A 27 -10.30 5.92 3.57
N GLY A 28 -10.81 6.28 4.75
CA GLY A 28 -10.00 6.77 5.87
C GLY A 28 -8.90 5.78 6.29
N ILE A 29 -9.23 4.49 6.41
CA ILE A 29 -8.24 3.46 6.76
C ILE A 29 -7.14 3.37 5.69
N ILE A 30 -7.51 3.39 4.40
CA ILE A 30 -6.55 3.36 3.30
C ILE A 30 -5.62 4.59 3.34
N GLN A 31 -6.19 5.79 3.53
CA GLN A 31 -5.41 7.03 3.65
C GLN A 31 -4.45 6.98 4.84
N TYR A 32 -4.90 6.43 5.97
CA TYR A 32 -4.05 6.24 7.15
C TYR A 32 -2.86 5.32 6.84
N ILE A 33 -3.08 4.19 6.14
CA ILE A 33 -2.00 3.29 5.72
C ILE A 33 -1.02 4.03 4.81
N HIS A 34 -1.51 4.78 3.83
CA HIS A 34 -0.66 5.50 2.89
C HIS A 34 0.20 6.56 3.58
N LYS A 35 -0.38 7.33 4.49
CA LYS A 35 0.32 8.35 5.27
C LYS A 35 1.40 7.76 6.18
N ASN A 36 1.16 6.56 6.71
CA ASN A 36 2.04 5.91 7.67
C ASN A 36 2.95 4.84 7.06
N ILE A 37 3.00 4.66 5.74
CA ILE A 37 3.69 3.53 5.10
C ILE A 37 5.19 3.41 5.45
N PHE A 38 5.82 4.54 5.76
CA PHE A 38 7.23 4.66 6.16
C PHE A 38 7.46 4.54 7.68
N TYR A 39 6.40 4.28 8.45
CA TYR A 39 6.42 4.11 9.91
C TYR A 39 5.72 2.79 10.27
N PRO A 40 6.38 1.63 10.10
CA PRO A 40 5.78 0.31 10.32
C PRO A 40 5.10 0.16 11.69
N GLU A 41 5.63 0.81 12.72
CA GLU A 41 5.10 0.87 14.08
C GLU A 41 3.66 1.43 14.15
N ASN A 42 3.24 2.23 13.16
CA ASN A 42 1.92 2.86 13.12
C ASN A 42 0.90 2.07 12.29
N ILE A 43 1.32 1.05 11.52
CA ILE A 43 0.46 0.29 10.59
C ILE A 43 -0.04 -1.03 11.20
N SER A 44 0.29 -1.34 12.45
CA SER A 44 -0.25 -2.54 13.08
C SER A 44 -1.77 -2.48 13.16
N SER A 45 -2.43 -3.65 13.06
CA SER A 45 -3.89 -3.74 13.19
C SER A 45 -4.40 -3.11 14.49
N GLU A 46 -3.60 -3.18 15.56
CA GLU A 46 -3.89 -2.55 16.85
C GLU A 46 -3.88 -1.02 16.75
N LYS A 47 -2.84 -0.42 16.14
CA LYS A 47 -2.76 1.04 15.97
C LYS A 47 -3.88 1.57 15.10
N ILE A 48 -4.17 0.90 13.98
CA ILE A 48 -5.25 1.28 13.09
C ILE A 48 -6.60 1.10 13.81
N GLY A 49 -6.81 -0.02 14.49
CA GLY A 49 -8.03 -0.27 15.25
C GLY A 49 -8.29 0.81 16.30
N ASN A 50 -7.26 1.17 17.07
CA ASN A 50 -7.34 2.24 18.06
C ASN A 50 -7.65 3.61 17.43
N HIS A 51 -7.04 3.93 16.28
CA HIS A 51 -7.27 5.21 15.58
C HIS A 51 -8.70 5.35 15.04
N PHE A 52 -9.31 4.25 14.59
CA PHE A 52 -10.67 4.23 14.04
C PHE A 52 -11.73 3.72 15.04
N ASN A 53 -11.37 3.56 16.31
CA ASN A 53 -12.23 3.06 17.38
C ASN A 53 -12.93 1.71 17.04
N ILE A 54 -12.19 0.77 16.47
CA ILE A 54 -12.67 -0.57 16.13
C ILE A 54 -11.71 -1.66 16.62
N SER A 55 -12.26 -2.83 16.98
CA SER A 55 -11.42 -3.96 17.38
C SER A 55 -10.58 -4.48 16.20
N THR A 56 -9.40 -5.03 16.49
CA THR A 56 -8.50 -5.63 15.49
C THR A 56 -9.18 -6.73 14.66
N ASN A 57 -9.97 -7.58 15.34
CA ASN A 57 -10.75 -8.64 14.72
C ASN A 57 -11.82 -8.08 13.76
N TYR A 58 -12.49 -6.98 14.14
CA TYR A 58 -13.44 -6.32 13.27
C TYR A 58 -12.74 -5.65 12.09
N LEU A 59 -11.64 -4.92 12.34
CA LEU A 59 -10.84 -4.25 11.31
C LEU A 59 -10.41 -5.22 10.21
N GLY A 60 -9.89 -6.41 10.56
CA GLY A 60 -9.46 -7.38 9.57
C GLY A 60 -10.60 -7.87 8.66
N ARG A 61 -11.75 -8.22 9.25
CA ARG A 61 -12.94 -8.65 8.50
C ARG A 61 -13.54 -7.51 7.68
N TYR A 62 -13.62 -6.32 8.27
CA TYR A 62 -14.12 -5.11 7.65
C TYR A 62 -13.29 -4.74 6.44
N PHE A 63 -11.97 -4.61 6.60
CA PHE A 63 -11.06 -4.29 5.51
C PHE A 63 -11.18 -5.31 4.37
N LYS A 64 -11.13 -6.62 4.68
CA LYS A 64 -11.25 -7.68 3.66
C LYS A 64 -12.60 -7.66 2.94
N LYS A 65 -13.70 -7.35 3.63
CA LYS A 65 -15.03 -7.22 3.01
C LYS A 65 -15.05 -6.11 1.95
N HIS A 66 -14.39 -4.98 2.22
CA HIS A 66 -14.40 -3.81 1.35
C HIS A 66 -13.34 -3.84 0.24
N THR A 67 -12.14 -4.33 0.52
CA THR A 67 -11.02 -4.33 -0.43
C THR A 67 -10.82 -5.67 -1.14
N ARG A 68 -11.50 -6.72 -0.67
CA ARG A 68 -11.32 -8.13 -1.11
C ARG A 68 -9.92 -8.70 -0.81
N GLU A 69 -9.10 -8.00 -0.04
CA GLU A 69 -7.78 -8.45 0.38
C GLU A 69 -7.54 -8.19 1.88
N THR A 70 -6.60 -8.90 2.50
CA THR A 70 -6.29 -8.65 3.91
C THR A 70 -5.55 -7.33 4.06
N LEU A 71 -5.69 -6.67 5.21
CA LEU A 71 -4.96 -5.46 5.56
C LEU A 71 -3.43 -5.62 5.39
N GLN A 72 -2.91 -6.78 5.79
CA GLN A 72 -1.49 -7.10 5.67
C GLN A 72 -1.05 -7.23 4.20
N HIS A 73 -1.85 -7.92 3.38
CA HIS A 73 -1.55 -8.08 1.96
C HIS A 73 -1.59 -6.74 1.23
N TYR A 74 -2.63 -5.94 1.47
CA TYR A 74 -2.74 -4.58 0.94
C TYR A 74 -1.52 -3.73 1.28
N THR A 75 -1.15 -3.69 2.57
CA THR A 75 -0.02 -2.89 3.05
C THR A 75 1.30 -3.34 2.41
N THR A 76 1.51 -4.65 2.30
CA THR A 76 2.70 -5.23 1.67
C THR A 76 2.75 -4.88 0.18
N ASN A 77 1.63 -5.03 -0.53
CA ASN A 77 1.50 -4.71 -1.95
C ASN A 77 1.68 -3.22 -2.24
N TYR A 78 1.18 -2.35 -1.37
CA TYR A 78 1.39 -0.93 -1.50
C TYR A 78 2.86 -0.57 -1.26
N LYS A 79 3.47 -1.10 -0.19
CA LYS A 79 4.90 -0.92 0.11
C LYS A 79 5.80 -1.35 -1.05
N ILE A 80 5.57 -2.55 -1.61
CA ILE A 80 6.41 -3.07 -2.70
C ILE A 80 6.31 -2.20 -3.96
N LYS A 81 5.12 -1.70 -4.31
CA LYS A 81 4.93 -0.78 -5.45
C LYS A 81 5.72 0.53 -5.27
N LEU A 82 5.76 1.08 -4.06
CA LEU A 82 6.56 2.27 -3.78
C LEU A 82 8.06 1.97 -3.92
N ILE A 83 8.53 0.84 -3.40
CA ILE A 83 9.92 0.41 -3.56
C ILE A 83 10.27 0.23 -5.04
N GLU A 84 9.43 -0.45 -5.83
CA GLU A 84 9.62 -0.59 -7.28
C GLU A 84 9.73 0.77 -7.96
N ASN A 85 8.86 1.72 -7.61
CA ASN A 85 8.93 3.07 -8.13
C ASN A 85 10.27 3.74 -7.80
N ARG A 86 10.80 3.59 -6.57
CA ARG A 86 12.15 4.09 -6.21
C ARG A 86 13.26 3.39 -6.99
N LEU A 87 13.15 2.09 -7.20
CA LEU A 87 14.15 1.33 -7.93
C LEU A 87 14.26 1.75 -9.40
N ILE A 88 13.13 2.09 -10.02
CA ILE A 88 13.03 2.43 -11.45
C ILE A 88 13.24 3.92 -11.68
N ASN A 89 12.56 4.78 -10.90
CA ASN A 89 12.41 6.20 -11.20
C ASN A 89 13.30 7.12 -10.36
N SER A 90 14.29 6.58 -9.64
CA SER A 90 15.23 7.40 -8.87
C SER A 90 16.67 6.90 -8.98
N GLN A 91 17.60 7.74 -8.50
CA GLN A 91 19.02 7.40 -8.37
C GLN A 91 19.41 6.96 -6.95
N MET A 92 18.43 6.71 -6.08
CA MET A 92 18.69 6.31 -4.70
C MET A 92 19.46 4.98 -4.66
N ARG A 93 20.44 4.90 -3.77
CA ARG A 93 21.13 3.66 -3.41
C ARG A 93 20.15 2.71 -2.73
N LEU A 94 20.43 1.41 -2.81
CA LEU A 94 19.56 0.40 -2.18
C LEU A 94 19.48 0.60 -0.66
N SER A 95 20.57 1.03 -0.02
CA SER A 95 20.63 1.35 1.40
C SER A 95 19.78 2.57 1.79
N GLU A 96 19.67 3.57 0.91
CA GLU A 96 18.80 4.73 1.11
C GLU A 96 17.32 4.32 1.05
N ILE A 97 16.95 3.46 0.09
CA ILE A 97 15.60 2.91 0.00
C ILE A 97 15.30 2.03 1.22
N SER A 98 16.23 1.14 1.60
CA SER A 98 16.14 0.31 2.81
C SER A 98 15.84 1.15 4.06
N SER A 99 16.56 2.26 4.21
CA SER A 99 16.40 3.21 5.31
C SER A 99 15.08 4.00 5.24
N GLU A 100 14.65 4.46 4.06
CA GLU A 100 13.37 5.17 3.85
C GLU A 100 12.18 4.35 4.36
N PHE A 101 12.20 3.03 4.12
CA PHE A 101 11.14 2.10 4.53
C PHE A 101 11.36 1.47 5.92
N ARG A 102 12.37 1.94 6.67
CA ARG A 102 12.73 1.47 8.02
C ARG A 102 12.95 -0.04 8.11
N PHE A 103 13.63 -0.62 7.12
CA PHE A 103 14.16 -1.96 7.29
C PHE A 103 15.33 -1.94 8.29
N ASN A 104 15.40 -2.95 9.15
CA ASN A 104 16.47 -3.05 10.16
C ASN A 104 17.87 -3.04 9.54
N ASP A 105 18.01 -3.67 8.38
CA ASP A 105 19.24 -3.72 7.60
C ASP A 105 18.94 -4.05 6.13
N ASP A 106 19.95 -3.91 5.29
CA ASP A 106 19.86 -4.18 3.86
C ASP A 106 19.57 -5.66 3.55
N SER A 107 19.94 -6.59 4.43
CA SER A 107 19.64 -8.02 4.23
C SER A 107 18.16 -8.31 4.41
N HIS A 108 17.53 -7.69 5.41
CA HIS A 108 16.09 -7.74 5.63
C HIS A 108 15.33 -7.12 4.45
N PHE A 109 15.76 -5.96 3.95
CA PHE A 109 15.18 -5.35 2.75
C PHE A 109 15.30 -6.27 1.52
N ASN A 110 16.50 -6.81 1.24
CA ASN A 110 16.73 -7.70 0.12
C ASN A 110 15.86 -8.97 0.21
N LYS A 111 15.79 -9.59 1.39
CA LYS A 111 14.96 -10.78 1.62
C LYS A 111 13.49 -10.45 1.42
N PHE A 112 13.00 -9.36 2.01
CA PHE A 112 11.61 -8.91 1.86
C PHE A 112 11.26 -8.74 0.37
N PHE A 113 12.05 -7.96 -0.36
CA PHE A 113 11.78 -7.68 -1.77
C PHE A 113 11.82 -8.96 -2.62
N LYS A 114 12.84 -9.81 -2.42
CA LYS A 114 12.97 -11.08 -3.15
C LYS A 114 11.82 -12.03 -2.85
N THR A 115 11.32 -12.08 -1.62
CA THR A 115 10.12 -12.85 -1.29
C THR A 115 8.89 -12.33 -2.04
N GLN A 116 8.75 -11.02 -2.23
CA GLN A 116 7.59 -10.44 -2.94
C GLN A 116 7.70 -10.53 -4.48
N LYS A 117 8.91 -10.44 -5.04
CA LYS A 117 9.14 -10.27 -6.48
C LYS A 117 9.88 -11.43 -7.16
N GLY A 118 10.40 -12.39 -6.40
CA GLY A 118 11.18 -13.52 -6.90
C GLY A 118 12.66 -13.21 -7.20
N ILE A 119 13.01 -11.93 -7.38
CA ILE A 119 14.37 -11.46 -7.69
C ILE A 119 14.81 -10.37 -6.72
N SER A 120 16.11 -10.13 -6.61
CA SER A 120 16.66 -9.08 -5.73
C SER A 120 16.31 -7.67 -6.24
N PRO A 121 16.31 -6.65 -5.35
CA PRO A 121 16.17 -5.24 -5.74
C PRO A 121 17.18 -4.79 -6.81
N SER A 122 18.42 -5.28 -6.74
CA SER A 122 19.48 -4.95 -7.70
C SER A 122 19.20 -5.53 -9.08
N GLU A 123 18.82 -6.81 -9.15
CA GLU A 123 18.42 -7.46 -10.39
C GLU A 123 17.18 -6.78 -11.01
N PHE A 124 16.19 -6.46 -10.17
CA PHE A 124 15.00 -5.74 -10.59
C PHE A 124 15.36 -4.36 -11.19
N ARG A 125 16.17 -3.57 -10.49
CA ARG A 125 16.64 -2.27 -11.00
C ARG A 125 17.37 -2.42 -12.33
N LYS A 126 18.27 -3.39 -12.46
CA LYS A 126 19.04 -3.62 -13.69
C LYS A 126 18.13 -4.02 -14.85
N ALA A 127 17.11 -4.84 -14.61
CA ALA A 127 16.17 -5.28 -15.63
C ALA A 127 15.27 -4.13 -16.13
N HIS A 128 14.99 -3.13 -15.29
CA HIS A 128 14.05 -2.05 -15.59
C HIS A 128 14.70 -0.68 -15.88
N LYS A 129 15.99 -0.48 -15.57
CA LYS A 129 16.75 0.67 -16.07
C LYS A 129 17.17 0.38 -17.51
N SER A 130 16.42 0.92 -18.47
CA SER A 130 16.90 1.06 -19.84
C SER A 130 18.21 1.85 -19.84
N VAL A 131 19.21 1.37 -20.59
CA VAL A 131 20.39 2.16 -20.94
C VAL A 131 19.88 3.38 -21.71
N VAL A 132 19.92 4.55 -21.07
CA VAL A 132 19.85 5.85 -21.74
C VAL A 132 21.24 6.43 -21.72
#